data_AF-A0A938MMS7-F1
#
_entry.id   AF-A0A938MMS7-F1
#
_cell.length_a   1.000
_cell.length_b   1.000
_cell.length_c   1.000
_cell.angle_alpha   90.00
_cell.angle_beta   90.00
_cell.angle_gamma   90.00
#
_symmetry.space_group_name_H-M   'P 1'
#
loop_
_entity.id
_entity.type
_entity.pdbx_description
1 polymer ?
#
loop_
_entity_poly.entity_id
_entity_poly.type
_entity_poly.pdbx_seq_one_letter_code
_entity_poly.pdbx_strand_id
1 'polypeptide(L)'
;MLLPISDAVLCGEIDNRTRNSVLGWIRLRGLRHPLMLRLTGNCREDLLGCCLRFEVTGKPPFAEDAAEELPDLAPHQIGPVGSVTTIGKVQVADCSPGELLRSAERGEPPMVSWKQGLFLEWYGQNGRVVVELLDAKLTCIAAPSFEIPVDEFVEEPDDDDEMDADEDEDPFGLFPDDLDDQLASELDVFDETDRGPDLTDQQEVGPDEVPLSTLFDPPMKLFPPEMLTNLQIEESLQVVLARLARHGVGLDMCEHFSPRQAYRLLLEQLLPAESVAAGLVESGCVQRFSTQDFCSACLGQFAMGDVDADAPRDAPADEEG
;
A
#
# COMPACT_ATOMS: atom_id res chain seq x y z
N MET A 1 13.53 3.74 -9.90
CA MET A 1 13.27 4.67 -11.02
C MET A 1 12.25 5.70 -10.54
N LEU A 2 12.51 6.98 -10.79
CA LEU A 2 11.56 8.08 -10.54
C LEU A 2 10.89 8.43 -11.87
N LEU A 3 9.57 8.48 -11.91
CA LEU A 3 8.78 8.79 -13.08
C LEU A 3 7.89 10.01 -12.82
N PRO A 4 8.35 11.22 -13.15
CA PRO A 4 7.50 12.40 -13.15
C PRO A 4 6.54 12.34 -14.34
N ILE A 5 5.24 12.39 -14.10
CA ILE A 5 4.22 12.36 -15.17
C ILE A 5 3.36 13.63 -15.21
N SER A 6 3.71 14.65 -14.42
CA SER A 6 2.95 15.90 -14.23
C SER A 6 2.49 16.55 -15.53
N ASP A 7 3.38 16.65 -16.52
CA ASP A 7 3.11 17.35 -17.79
C ASP A 7 2.06 16.65 -18.66
N ALA A 8 1.88 15.35 -18.45
CA ALA A 8 0.90 14.55 -19.19
C ALA A 8 -0.48 14.53 -18.51
N VAL A 9 -0.60 14.93 -17.25
CA VAL A 9 -1.87 14.87 -16.51
C VAL A 9 -2.86 15.89 -17.04
N LEU A 10 -4.11 15.45 -17.27
CA LEU A 10 -5.21 16.31 -17.69
C LEU A 10 -6.20 16.52 -16.53
N CYS A 11 -6.65 15.43 -15.93
CA CYS A 11 -7.57 15.42 -14.81
C CYS A 11 -7.56 14.05 -14.12
N GLY A 12 -8.19 13.96 -12.96
CA GLY A 12 -8.34 12.71 -12.25
C GLY A 12 -9.23 12.82 -11.02
N GLU A 13 -9.38 11.70 -10.35
CA GLU A 13 -10.14 11.54 -9.13
C GLU A 13 -9.36 10.68 -8.15
N ILE A 14 -9.35 11.09 -6.88
CA ILE A 14 -8.74 10.35 -5.77
C ILE A 14 -9.81 10.20 -4.69
N ASP A 15 -9.98 8.98 -4.22
CA ASP A 15 -10.89 8.59 -3.16
C ASP A 15 -10.10 7.88 -2.05
N ASN A 16 -9.94 8.57 -0.93
CA ASN A 16 -9.37 8.02 0.29
C ASN A 16 -10.41 7.99 1.42
N ARG A 17 -11.67 7.71 1.09
CA ARG A 17 -12.73 7.55 2.11
C ARG A 17 -12.64 6.25 2.90
N THR A 18 -11.88 5.28 2.41
CA THR A 18 -11.67 4.00 3.10
C THR A 18 -10.29 3.99 3.69
N ARG A 19 -10.18 3.67 4.99
CA ARG A 19 -8.89 3.64 5.68
C ARG A 19 -7.98 2.61 5.01
N ASN A 20 -6.70 2.96 4.87
CA ASN A 20 -5.64 2.17 4.24
C ASN A 20 -5.84 1.91 2.74
N SER A 21 -6.75 2.63 2.08
CA SER A 21 -7.01 2.49 0.65
C SER A 21 -7.14 3.84 -0.04
N VAL A 22 -6.39 4.01 -1.12
CA VAL A 22 -6.54 5.14 -2.05
C VAL A 22 -6.92 4.59 -3.42
N LEU A 23 -8.16 4.85 -3.82
CA LEU A 23 -8.71 4.49 -5.11
C LEU A 23 -8.77 5.72 -6.01
N GLY A 24 -8.76 5.51 -7.33
CA GLY A 24 -8.91 6.64 -8.22
C GLY A 24 -8.64 6.34 -9.67
N TRP A 25 -8.60 7.41 -10.46
CA TRP A 25 -8.17 7.36 -11.85
C TRP A 25 -7.49 8.65 -12.27
N ILE A 26 -6.54 8.56 -13.20
CA ILE A 26 -5.84 9.70 -13.78
C ILE A 26 -5.92 9.61 -15.30
N ARG A 27 -6.41 10.65 -15.95
CA ARG A 27 -6.37 10.77 -17.41
C ARG A 27 -5.10 11.48 -17.84
N LEU A 28 -4.31 10.80 -18.66
CA LEU A 28 -3.09 11.33 -19.24
C LEU A 28 -3.29 11.69 -20.73
N ARG A 29 -2.59 12.71 -21.20
CA ARG A 29 -2.47 13.04 -22.62
C ARG A 29 -1.72 11.92 -23.33
N GLY A 30 -2.23 11.44 -24.47
CA GLY A 30 -1.58 10.37 -25.24
C GLY A 30 -2.05 8.96 -24.88
N LEU A 31 -2.66 8.74 -23.72
CA LEU A 31 -3.30 7.47 -23.39
C LEU A 31 -4.80 7.49 -23.71
N ARG A 32 -5.30 6.40 -24.32
CA ARG A 32 -6.73 6.25 -24.65
C ARG A 32 -7.59 5.99 -23.43
N HIS A 33 -7.05 5.25 -22.47
CA HIS A 33 -7.74 4.86 -21.23
C HIS A 33 -7.06 5.54 -20.05
N PRO A 34 -7.83 5.93 -19.02
CA PRO A 34 -7.25 6.47 -17.80
C PRO A 34 -6.44 5.39 -17.08
N LEU A 35 -5.41 5.83 -16.35
CA LEU A 35 -4.76 4.99 -15.35
C LEU A 35 -5.72 4.78 -14.19
N MET A 36 -5.88 3.54 -13.77
CA MET A 36 -6.67 3.19 -12.60
C MET A 36 -5.73 3.06 -11.40
N LEU A 37 -6.06 3.73 -10.29
CA LEU A 37 -5.28 3.67 -9.05
C LEU A 37 -5.98 2.77 -8.04
N ARG A 38 -5.23 1.85 -7.46
CA ARG A 38 -5.63 1.07 -6.30
C ARG A 38 -4.44 0.85 -5.40
N LEU A 39 -4.21 1.84 -4.54
CA LEU A 39 -3.02 1.98 -3.73
C LEU A 39 -3.31 1.68 -2.26
N THR A 40 -2.31 1.14 -1.58
CA THR A 40 -2.40 0.75 -0.16
C THR A 40 -1.82 1.87 0.70
N GLY A 41 -2.60 2.40 1.64
CA GLY A 41 -2.19 3.51 2.51
C GLY A 41 -3.22 4.64 2.55
N ASN A 42 -2.84 5.78 3.13
CA ASN A 42 -3.71 6.94 3.32
C ASN A 42 -3.12 8.20 2.71
N CYS A 43 -3.98 9.18 2.40
CA CYS A 43 -3.57 10.54 2.10
C CYS A 43 -3.00 11.24 3.35
N ARG A 44 -2.33 12.37 3.15
CA ARG A 44 -1.93 13.27 4.24
C ARG A 44 -3.16 13.91 4.89
N GLU A 45 -2.96 14.49 6.07
CA GLU A 45 -4.01 15.06 6.94
C GLU A 45 -4.99 15.97 6.21
N ASP A 46 -4.52 16.75 5.23
CA ASP A 46 -5.33 17.72 4.49
C ASP A 46 -6.29 17.08 3.46
N LEU A 47 -6.02 15.84 3.04
CA LEU A 47 -6.82 15.06 2.09
C LEU A 47 -7.31 13.73 2.68
N LEU A 48 -7.05 13.50 3.96
CA LEU A 48 -7.43 12.28 4.66
C LEU A 48 -8.95 12.11 4.65
N GLY A 49 -9.43 10.91 4.36
CA GLY A 49 -10.87 10.63 4.30
C GLY A 49 -11.57 11.27 3.11
N CYS A 50 -10.90 12.10 2.29
CA CYS A 50 -11.56 12.88 1.25
C CYS A 50 -11.75 12.11 -0.06
N CYS A 51 -12.78 12.51 -0.82
CA CYS A 51 -12.92 12.18 -2.23
C CYS A 51 -12.85 13.47 -3.05
N LEU A 52 -11.81 13.59 -3.88
CA LEU A 52 -11.50 14.81 -4.62
C LEU A 52 -11.38 14.54 -6.12
N ARG A 53 -11.85 15.50 -6.91
CA ARG A 53 -11.59 15.59 -8.35
C ARG A 53 -10.67 16.75 -8.63
N PHE A 54 -9.70 16.55 -9.50
CA PHE A 54 -8.78 17.59 -9.93
C PHE A 54 -8.78 17.71 -11.46
N GLU A 55 -8.62 18.94 -11.93
CA GLU A 55 -8.53 19.27 -13.35
C GLU A 55 -7.44 20.32 -13.55
N VAL A 56 -6.54 20.12 -14.50
CA VAL A 56 -5.48 21.08 -14.81
C VAL A 56 -6.10 22.27 -15.54
N THR A 57 -6.02 23.46 -14.93
CA THR A 57 -6.66 24.69 -15.45
C THR A 57 -5.74 25.54 -16.31
N GLY A 58 -4.43 25.31 -16.24
CA GLY A 58 -3.42 26.01 -17.03
C GLY A 58 -3.24 25.42 -18.43
N LYS A 59 -2.83 26.26 -19.38
CA LYS A 59 -2.26 25.76 -20.65
C LYS A 59 -0.92 25.10 -20.29
N PRO A 60 -0.70 23.82 -20.59
CA PRO A 60 0.60 23.20 -20.34
C PRO A 60 1.67 24.03 -21.06
N PRO A 61 2.80 24.38 -20.42
CA PRO A 61 3.85 25.16 -21.06
C PRO A 61 4.42 24.46 -22.32
N PHE A 62 4.24 23.15 -22.44
CA PHE A 62 4.62 22.34 -23.58
C PHE A 62 3.39 22.01 -24.43
N ALA A 63 3.02 22.97 -25.26
CA ALA A 63 1.97 22.83 -26.25
C ALA A 63 2.41 21.87 -27.37
N GLU A 64 1.49 20.97 -27.72
CA GLU A 64 1.37 20.21 -28.97
C GLU A 64 2.36 19.07 -29.25
N ASP A 65 3.65 19.15 -28.87
CA ASP A 65 4.65 18.14 -29.27
C ASP A 65 5.12 17.19 -28.14
N ALA A 66 4.75 17.44 -26.87
CA ALA A 66 5.14 16.59 -25.72
C ALA A 66 4.38 15.25 -25.61
N ALA A 67 3.82 14.76 -26.73
CA ALA A 67 3.35 13.38 -26.84
C ALA A 67 4.50 12.40 -27.10
N GLU A 68 5.72 12.91 -27.32
CA GLU A 68 6.92 12.09 -27.46
C GLU A 68 7.31 11.49 -26.10
N GLU A 69 7.06 10.18 -25.99
CA GLU A 69 7.59 9.27 -24.97
C GLU A 69 6.98 9.39 -23.57
N LEU A 70 5.66 9.15 -23.47
CA LEU A 70 5.13 8.66 -22.19
C LEU A 70 5.80 7.33 -21.84
N PRO A 71 6.26 7.14 -20.58
CA PRO A 71 6.76 5.84 -20.15
C PRO A 71 5.65 4.78 -20.26
N ASP A 72 6.05 3.53 -20.47
CA ASP A 72 5.14 2.38 -20.52
C ASP A 72 4.55 2.12 -19.13
N LEU A 73 3.47 2.85 -18.81
CA LEU A 73 2.79 2.82 -17.53
C LEU A 73 1.80 1.67 -17.49
N ALA A 74 1.84 0.88 -16.41
CA ALA A 74 0.83 -0.14 -16.19
C ALA A 74 -0.57 0.51 -16.09
N PRO A 75 -1.60 0.00 -16.77
CA PRO A 75 -2.92 0.63 -16.77
C PRO A 75 -3.58 0.60 -15.39
N HIS A 76 -3.28 -0.42 -14.59
CA HIS A 76 -3.75 -0.57 -13.21
C HIS A 76 -2.57 -0.37 -12.27
N GLN A 77 -2.45 0.80 -11.68
CA GLN A 77 -1.39 1.15 -10.74
C GLN A 77 -1.71 0.60 -9.35
N ILE A 78 -0.76 -0.17 -8.81
CA ILE A 78 -0.82 -0.77 -7.48
C ILE A 78 0.46 -0.50 -6.69
N GLY A 79 0.39 -0.71 -5.39
CA GLY A 79 1.50 -0.54 -4.46
C GLY A 79 1.18 0.51 -3.40
N PRO A 80 2.14 0.85 -2.53
CA PRO A 80 1.86 1.72 -1.42
C PRO A 80 1.83 3.19 -1.83
N VAL A 81 0.98 3.94 -1.15
CA VAL A 81 0.94 5.40 -1.21
C VAL A 81 2.24 5.95 -0.64
N GLY A 82 2.80 6.97 -1.30
CA GLY A 82 3.87 7.81 -0.76
C GLY A 82 3.26 8.99 -0.04
N SER A 83 3.43 10.20 -0.59
CA SER A 83 2.73 11.39 -0.12
C SER A 83 1.65 11.85 -1.09
N VAL A 84 0.41 11.98 -0.60
CA VAL A 84 -0.71 12.58 -1.34
C VAL A 84 -1.24 13.75 -0.53
N THR A 85 -1.09 14.97 -1.04
CA THR A 85 -1.39 16.21 -0.30
C THR A 85 -1.65 17.38 -1.25
N THR A 86 -2.36 18.39 -0.78
CA THR A 86 -2.45 19.68 -1.45
C THR A 86 -1.15 20.45 -1.25
N ILE A 87 -0.62 20.96 -2.36
CA ILE A 87 0.37 22.01 -2.31
C ILE A 87 -0.47 23.27 -2.10
N GLY A 88 -0.28 24.01 -1.02
CA GLY A 88 -1.14 25.15 -0.66
C GLY A 88 -1.26 26.24 -1.74
N LYS A 89 -1.54 27.48 -1.36
CA LYS A 89 -1.56 28.55 -2.37
C LYS A 89 -0.13 28.79 -2.86
N VAL A 90 0.18 28.39 -4.09
CA VAL A 90 1.48 28.63 -4.75
C VAL A 90 1.33 29.83 -5.67
N GLN A 91 2.34 30.68 -5.67
CA GLN A 91 2.41 31.81 -6.58
C GLN A 91 2.95 31.33 -7.93
N VAL A 92 2.08 31.31 -8.95
CA VAL A 92 2.41 30.86 -10.30
C VAL A 92 2.48 32.08 -11.21
N ALA A 93 3.54 32.17 -12.01
CA ALA A 93 3.64 33.22 -13.01
C ALA A 93 2.61 33.02 -14.12
N ASP A 94 1.89 34.08 -14.48
CA ASP A 94 0.85 34.05 -15.52
C ASP A 94 1.42 34.13 -16.94
N CYS A 95 2.73 33.96 -17.11
CA CYS A 95 3.43 34.12 -18.38
C CYS A 95 4.35 32.94 -18.67
N SER A 96 4.69 32.74 -19.95
CA SER A 96 5.61 31.68 -20.37
C SER A 96 7.02 31.89 -19.82
N PRO A 97 7.87 30.84 -19.70
CA PRO A 97 9.24 30.98 -19.20
C PRO A 97 10.07 32.03 -19.96
N GLY A 98 9.87 32.14 -21.28
CA GLY A 98 10.55 33.15 -22.11
C GLY A 98 10.06 34.57 -21.86
N GLU A 99 8.79 34.78 -21.51
CA GLU A 99 8.25 36.09 -21.11
C GLU A 99 8.72 36.47 -19.71
N LEU A 100 8.77 35.49 -18.81
CA LEU A 100 9.31 35.66 -17.46
C LEU A 100 10.77 36.15 -17.50
N LEU A 101 11.60 35.49 -18.33
CA LEU A 101 13.00 35.88 -18.52
C LEU A 101 13.12 37.31 -19.08
N ARG A 102 12.31 37.64 -20.09
CA ARG A 102 12.29 38.99 -20.69
C ARG A 102 11.82 40.07 -19.72
N SER A 103 10.85 39.80 -18.85
CA SER A 103 10.42 40.74 -17.81
C SER A 103 11.48 40.90 -16.72
N ALA A 104 12.16 39.81 -16.33
CA ALA A 104 13.29 39.87 -15.40
C ALA A 104 14.44 40.73 -15.95
N GLU A 105 14.79 40.58 -17.24
CA GLU A 105 15.79 41.41 -17.93
C GLU A 105 15.41 42.90 -17.97
N ARG A 106 14.11 43.22 -18.01
CA ARG A 106 13.58 44.60 -17.96
C ARG A 106 13.39 45.13 -16.54
N GLY A 107 13.64 44.33 -15.51
CA GLY A 107 13.39 44.70 -14.11
C GLY A 107 11.91 44.84 -13.75
N GLU A 108 11.01 44.26 -14.55
CA GLU A 108 9.58 44.25 -14.31
C GLU A 108 9.20 43.05 -13.42
N PRO A 109 8.42 43.24 -12.35
CA PRO A 109 7.95 42.11 -11.55
C PRO A 109 7.03 41.22 -12.39
N PRO A 110 7.18 39.89 -12.33
CA PRO A 110 6.32 38.98 -13.08
C PRO A 110 4.88 39.09 -12.57
N MET A 111 3.91 39.10 -13.49
CA MET A 111 2.51 38.94 -13.10
C MET A 111 2.31 37.53 -12.57
N VAL A 112 1.73 37.45 -11.38
CA VAL A 112 1.66 36.25 -10.57
C VAL A 112 0.26 36.11 -10.00
N SER A 113 -0.28 34.90 -10.12
CA SER A 113 -1.55 34.53 -9.52
C SER A 113 -1.35 33.44 -8.48
N TRP A 114 -2.22 33.42 -7.48
CA TRP A 114 -2.23 32.38 -6.45
C TRP A 114 -3.10 31.23 -6.93
N LYS A 115 -2.51 30.03 -7.01
CA LYS A 115 -3.19 28.81 -7.48
C LYS A 115 -3.05 27.71 -6.44
N GLN A 116 -4.01 26.78 -6.44
CA GLN A 116 -3.91 25.57 -5.62
C GLN A 116 -3.13 24.52 -6.40
N GLY A 117 -2.27 23.80 -5.69
CA GLY A 117 -1.55 22.68 -6.24
C GLY A 117 -1.92 21.35 -5.59
N LEU A 118 -1.49 20.28 -6.23
CA LEU A 118 -1.71 18.90 -5.79
C LEU A 118 -0.42 18.12 -6.01
N PHE A 119 0.00 17.41 -4.96
CA PHE A 119 1.12 16.50 -5.00
C PHE A 119 0.62 15.07 -4.77
N LEU A 120 0.89 14.17 -5.71
CA LEU A 120 0.62 12.75 -5.60
C LEU A 120 1.92 11.97 -5.78
N GLU A 121 2.15 11.01 -4.90
CA GLU A 121 3.26 10.10 -4.99
C GLU A 121 2.83 8.69 -4.58
N TRP A 122 3.30 7.70 -5.34
CA TRP A 122 3.17 6.30 -4.99
C TRP A 122 4.36 5.49 -5.52
N TYR A 123 4.50 4.28 -4.99
CA TYR A 123 5.50 3.32 -5.42
C TYR A 123 4.76 2.13 -6.02
N GLY A 124 4.99 1.85 -7.30
CA GLY A 124 4.25 0.79 -7.99
C GLY A 124 5.10 0.03 -9.00
N GLN A 125 4.42 -0.56 -9.98
CA GLN A 125 5.05 -1.44 -10.98
C GLN A 125 6.16 -0.74 -11.75
N ASN A 126 5.95 0.54 -12.04
CA ASN A 126 6.89 1.38 -12.78
C ASN A 126 7.95 2.05 -11.87
N GLY A 127 7.98 1.73 -10.57
CA GLY A 127 8.82 2.39 -9.58
C GLY A 127 8.09 3.54 -8.88
N ARG A 128 8.83 4.60 -8.49
CA ARG A 128 8.27 5.77 -7.81
C ARG A 128 7.66 6.70 -8.85
N VAL A 129 6.35 6.93 -8.80
CA VAL A 129 5.65 7.84 -9.71
C VAL A 129 5.28 9.10 -8.94
N VAL A 130 5.50 10.26 -9.56
CA VAL A 130 5.23 11.57 -8.96
C VAL A 130 4.40 12.43 -9.91
N VAL A 131 3.37 13.05 -9.35
CA VAL A 131 2.52 14.05 -10.00
C VAL A 131 2.54 15.31 -9.16
N GLU A 132 3.04 16.39 -9.72
CA GLU A 132 3.06 17.71 -9.12
C GLU A 132 2.30 18.67 -10.04
N LEU A 133 1.11 19.09 -9.61
CA LEU A 133 0.27 20.04 -10.32
C LEU A 133 0.31 21.36 -9.55
N LEU A 134 0.79 22.44 -10.17
CA LEU A 134 0.85 23.77 -9.54
C LEU A 134 -0.36 24.65 -9.86
N ASP A 135 -1.18 24.24 -10.85
CA ASP A 135 -2.37 24.93 -11.32
C ASP A 135 -3.48 23.92 -11.56
N ALA A 136 -4.05 23.41 -10.47
CA ALA A 136 -5.15 22.46 -10.50
C ALA A 136 -6.39 23.04 -9.82
N LYS A 137 -7.53 22.92 -10.50
CA LYS A 137 -8.84 23.13 -9.89
C LYS A 137 -9.22 21.89 -9.09
N LEU A 138 -9.22 22.01 -7.77
CA LEU A 138 -9.63 20.96 -6.85
C LEU A 138 -11.13 21.10 -6.53
N THR A 139 -11.87 20.01 -6.63
CA THR A 139 -13.30 19.93 -6.29
C THR A 139 -13.51 18.76 -5.35
N CYS A 140 -13.99 19.05 -4.14
CA CYS A 140 -14.40 18.02 -3.18
C CYS A 140 -15.73 17.40 -3.65
N ILE A 141 -15.75 16.08 -3.87
CA ILE A 141 -16.95 15.34 -4.29
C ILE A 141 -17.76 14.89 -3.08
N ALA A 142 -17.07 14.52 -1.99
CA ALA A 142 -17.70 14.06 -0.77
C ALA A 142 -16.92 14.53 0.46
N ALA A 143 -17.66 14.79 1.54
CA ALA A 143 -17.07 15.10 2.84
C ALA A 143 -16.16 13.97 3.32
N PRO A 144 -15.15 14.29 4.17
CA PRO A 144 -14.28 13.27 4.74
C PRO A 144 -15.10 12.24 5.52
N SER A 145 -14.85 10.96 5.26
CA SER A 145 -15.54 9.84 5.92
C SER A 145 -14.90 9.40 7.23
N PHE A 146 -13.62 9.72 7.42
CA PHE A 146 -12.89 9.45 8.66
C PHE A 146 -11.79 10.49 8.87
N GLU A 147 -11.38 10.62 10.12
CA GLU A 147 -10.18 11.34 10.54
C GLU A 147 -9.35 10.34 11.37
N ILE A 148 -8.03 10.41 11.27
CA ILE A 148 -7.16 9.72 12.24
C ILE A 148 -7.12 10.63 13.46
N PRO A 149 -7.53 10.16 14.66
CA PRO A 149 -7.40 10.95 15.87
C PRO A 149 -5.95 11.43 16.03
N VAL A 150 -5.77 12.74 16.19
CA VAL A 150 -4.51 13.31 16.65
C VAL A 150 -4.38 12.91 18.12
N ASP A 151 -3.44 12.02 18.44
CA ASP A 151 -3.24 11.32 19.72
C ASP A 151 -4.17 10.13 20.02
N GLU A 152 -3.68 8.95 19.68
CA GLU A 152 -3.10 8.06 20.70
C GLU A 152 -1.78 7.52 20.09
N PHE A 153 -0.71 8.33 20.14
CA PHE A 153 0.56 7.72 20.54
C PHE A 153 0.28 7.22 21.96
N VAL A 154 -0.30 6.02 22.06
CA VAL A 154 0.07 5.16 23.15
C VAL A 154 1.57 5.04 22.92
N GLU A 155 2.36 5.85 23.64
CA GLU A 155 3.59 5.32 24.20
C GLU A 155 3.13 3.98 24.77
N GLU A 156 3.30 2.89 23.99
CA GLU A 156 3.37 1.58 24.61
C GLU A 156 4.33 1.83 25.76
N PRO A 157 3.89 1.60 27.02
CA PRO A 157 4.75 1.90 28.15
C PRO A 157 6.10 1.30 27.80
N ASP A 158 7.14 2.14 27.77
CA ASP A 158 8.49 1.66 27.61
C ASP A 158 8.63 0.56 28.66
N ASP A 159 8.65 -0.70 28.21
CA ASP A 159 9.05 -1.85 29.04
C ASP A 159 10.58 -1.75 29.27
N ASP A 160 11.04 -0.55 29.63
CA ASP A 160 12.30 -0.21 30.27
C ASP A 160 12.09 -0.32 31.81
N ASP A 161 11.29 -1.29 32.26
CA ASP A 161 11.61 -1.93 33.52
C ASP A 161 12.93 -2.66 33.26
N GLU A 162 14.03 -2.03 33.68
CA GLU A 162 15.32 -2.66 33.93
C GLU A 162 15.07 -3.96 34.73
N MET A 163 14.85 -5.07 34.02
CA MET A 163 15.17 -6.38 34.56
C MET A 163 16.69 -6.43 34.58
N ASP A 164 17.24 -6.11 35.76
CA ASP A 164 18.55 -6.57 36.18
C ASP A 164 18.67 -8.04 35.79
N ALA A 165 19.40 -8.29 34.70
CA ALA A 165 19.83 -9.61 34.29
C ALA A 165 20.96 -10.03 35.24
N ASP A 166 20.60 -10.28 36.49
CA ASP A 166 21.38 -11.12 37.38
C ASP A 166 21.02 -12.57 37.05
N GLU A 167 21.92 -13.17 36.28
CA GLU A 167 22.41 -14.55 36.34
C GLU A 167 21.47 -15.63 36.90
N ASP A 168 21.16 -16.59 36.03
CA ASP A 168 21.15 -18.04 36.30
C ASP A 168 20.48 -18.51 37.61
N GLU A 169 19.16 -18.68 37.61
CA GLU A 169 18.50 -19.68 38.47
C GLU A 169 17.11 -20.00 37.93
N ASP A 170 16.89 -21.23 37.43
CA ASP A 170 15.56 -21.78 37.09
C ASP A 170 14.69 -21.80 38.36
N PRO A 171 13.74 -20.85 38.53
CA PRO A 171 13.00 -20.71 39.78
C PRO A 171 12.01 -21.86 40.01
N PHE A 172 11.76 -22.66 38.99
CA PHE A 172 10.77 -23.74 39.01
C PHE A 172 11.40 -25.14 38.94
N GLY A 173 12.72 -25.26 38.82
CA GLY A 173 13.45 -26.53 38.80
C GLY A 173 12.85 -27.53 37.79
N LEU A 174 12.40 -27.02 36.65
CA LEU A 174 11.71 -27.81 35.62
C LEU A 174 12.70 -28.53 34.71
N PHE A 175 13.98 -28.15 34.75
CA PHE A 175 15.02 -28.77 33.95
C PHE A 175 16.06 -29.45 34.85
N PRO A 176 16.38 -30.75 34.63
CA PRO A 176 17.52 -31.38 35.28
C PRO A 176 18.84 -30.69 34.88
N ASP A 177 19.77 -30.53 35.82
CA ASP A 177 21.07 -29.86 35.64
C ASP A 177 21.96 -30.47 34.52
N ASP A 178 21.59 -31.64 34.01
CA ASP A 178 22.33 -32.39 32.98
C ASP A 178 21.63 -32.38 31.59
N LEU A 179 20.64 -31.50 31.36
CA LEU A 179 19.85 -31.52 30.12
C LEU A 179 20.68 -31.13 28.88
N ASP A 180 21.57 -30.15 29.02
CA ASP A 180 22.46 -29.71 27.92
C ASP A 180 23.50 -30.79 27.55
N ASP A 181 23.98 -31.54 28.53
CA ASP A 181 24.90 -32.67 28.32
C ASP A 181 24.19 -33.87 27.68
N GLN A 182 22.89 -34.08 27.95
CA GLN A 182 22.09 -35.12 27.28
C GLN A 182 21.81 -34.76 25.82
N LEU A 183 21.48 -33.51 25.52
CA LEU A 183 21.21 -33.06 24.15
C LEU A 183 22.47 -33.07 23.27
N ALA A 184 23.63 -32.75 23.84
CA ALA A 184 24.91 -32.82 23.16
C ALA A 184 25.36 -34.27 22.88
N SER A 185 24.90 -35.23 23.69
CA SER A 185 25.21 -36.66 23.50
C SER A 185 24.34 -37.38 22.44
N GLU A 186 23.22 -36.77 22.01
CA GLU A 186 22.33 -37.32 20.97
C GLU A 186 22.61 -36.78 19.55
N LEU A 187 23.57 -35.86 19.36
CA LEU A 187 23.87 -35.26 18.05
C LEU A 187 25.01 -35.93 17.26
N ASP A 188 25.39 -37.15 17.62
CA ASP A 188 26.49 -37.88 16.95
C ASP A 188 26.05 -39.23 16.35
N VAL A 189 24.97 -39.24 15.56
CA VAL A 189 24.70 -40.29 14.54
C VAL A 189 23.94 -39.67 13.34
N PHE A 190 24.64 -38.94 12.48
CA PHE A 190 24.26 -38.90 11.06
C PHE A 190 24.80 -40.17 10.41
N ASP A 191 23.96 -41.21 10.33
CA ASP A 191 24.14 -42.25 9.31
C ASP A 191 23.17 -41.96 8.17
N GLU A 192 23.75 -41.64 7.01
CA GLU A 192 23.05 -41.62 5.74
C GLU A 192 22.56 -43.04 5.44
N THR A 193 21.28 -43.34 5.66
CA THR A 193 20.44 -44.14 4.77
C THR A 193 19.03 -44.33 5.34
N ASP A 194 18.05 -44.34 4.45
CA ASP A 194 16.68 -44.82 4.66
C ASP A 194 15.68 -43.84 5.30
N ARG A 195 15.28 -42.83 4.51
CA ARG A 195 13.89 -42.34 4.56
C ARG A 195 13.19 -42.76 3.27
N GLY A 196 12.28 -43.72 3.40
CA GLY A 196 11.29 -44.05 2.39
C GLY A 196 10.46 -42.82 1.97
N PRO A 197 9.80 -42.86 0.81
CA PRO A 197 9.09 -41.71 0.29
C PRO A 197 7.84 -41.47 1.14
N ASP A 198 7.93 -40.53 2.08
CA ASP A 198 6.75 -39.98 2.73
C ASP A 198 6.13 -38.97 1.75
N LEU A 199 4.89 -39.25 1.39
CA LEU A 199 4.06 -38.45 0.49
C LEU A 199 3.63 -37.20 1.24
N THR A 200 4.53 -36.22 1.35
CA THR A 200 4.07 -34.84 1.45
C THR A 200 3.37 -34.53 0.14
N ASP A 201 2.08 -34.23 0.20
CA ASP A 201 1.36 -33.48 -0.81
C ASP A 201 2.16 -32.20 -1.09
N GLN A 202 3.16 -32.30 -1.96
CA GLN A 202 3.69 -31.18 -2.69
C GLN A 202 2.52 -30.77 -3.56
N GLN A 203 1.77 -29.79 -3.08
CA GLN A 203 0.87 -29.01 -3.90
C GLN A 203 1.68 -28.66 -5.14
N GLU A 204 1.37 -29.31 -6.26
CA GLU A 204 2.07 -29.15 -7.52
C GLU A 204 1.87 -27.68 -7.90
N VAL A 205 2.84 -26.86 -7.53
CA VAL A 205 3.01 -25.51 -8.05
C VAL A 205 2.97 -25.69 -9.55
N GLY A 206 1.93 -25.15 -10.18
CA GLY A 206 1.77 -25.26 -11.62
C GLY A 206 3.08 -24.84 -12.30
N PRO A 207 3.39 -25.35 -13.50
CA PRO A 207 4.71 -25.18 -14.13
C PRO A 207 5.18 -23.71 -14.31
N ASP A 208 4.30 -22.74 -14.05
CA ASP A 208 4.53 -21.31 -14.20
C ASP A 208 4.32 -20.49 -12.90
N GLU A 209 4.16 -21.12 -11.72
CA GLU A 209 3.99 -20.39 -10.45
C GLU A 209 5.32 -20.23 -9.69
N VAL A 210 5.56 -19.04 -9.14
CA VAL A 210 6.80 -18.65 -8.44
C VAL A 210 6.46 -18.22 -7.01
N PRO A 211 7.12 -18.77 -5.98
CA PRO A 211 6.85 -18.39 -4.59
C PRO A 211 7.14 -16.91 -4.32
N LEU A 212 6.30 -16.23 -3.53
CA LEU A 212 6.48 -14.80 -3.23
C LEU A 212 7.84 -14.50 -2.58
N SER A 213 8.33 -15.40 -1.72
CA SER A 213 9.64 -15.28 -1.04
C SER A 213 10.81 -15.11 -2.01
N THR A 214 10.72 -15.69 -3.21
CA THR A 214 11.79 -15.64 -4.22
C THR A 214 11.78 -14.35 -5.05
N LEU A 215 10.75 -13.51 -4.91
CA LEU A 215 10.64 -12.25 -5.67
C LEU A 215 11.60 -11.16 -5.19
N PHE A 216 12.23 -11.33 -4.03
CA PHE A 216 13.09 -10.31 -3.44
C PHE A 216 14.57 -10.56 -3.73
N ASP A 217 15.05 -10.16 -4.90
CA ASP A 217 16.48 -10.20 -5.23
C ASP A 217 17.09 -8.80 -5.45
N PRO A 218 18.18 -8.41 -4.73
CA PRO A 218 18.79 -9.14 -3.60
C PRO A 218 17.84 -9.22 -2.38
N PRO A 219 18.03 -10.23 -1.50
CA PRO A 219 17.14 -10.52 -0.38
C PRO A 219 16.90 -9.28 0.46
N MET A 220 15.64 -9.01 0.75
CA MET A 220 15.28 -7.94 1.67
C MET A 220 15.67 -8.36 3.08
N LYS A 221 16.37 -7.48 3.80
CA LYS A 221 16.55 -7.64 5.25
C LYS A 221 15.23 -7.29 5.90
N LEU A 222 14.42 -8.31 6.18
CA LEU A 222 13.17 -8.19 6.91
C LEU A 222 13.47 -8.49 8.37
N PHE A 223 13.09 -7.56 9.25
CA PHE A 223 13.25 -7.75 10.68
C PHE A 223 11.91 -8.21 11.27
N PRO A 224 11.92 -9.02 12.34
CA PRO A 224 10.70 -9.36 13.05
C PRO A 224 9.98 -8.09 13.53
N PRO A 225 8.64 -8.05 13.52
CA PRO A 225 7.87 -6.88 13.94
C PRO A 225 8.13 -6.49 15.40
N GLU A 226 8.59 -7.41 16.25
CA GLU A 226 8.92 -7.20 17.66
C GLU A 226 10.16 -6.31 17.84
N MET A 227 11.04 -6.25 16.84
CA MET A 227 12.29 -5.47 16.91
C MET A 227 12.15 -4.05 16.33
N LEU A 228 10.96 -3.69 15.84
CA LEU A 228 10.74 -2.46 15.08
C LEU A 228 9.71 -1.56 15.78
N THR A 229 9.96 -0.25 15.74
CA THR A 229 8.96 0.75 16.13
C THR A 229 7.84 0.83 15.09
N ASN A 230 6.69 1.40 15.46
CA ASN A 230 5.57 1.54 14.52
C ASN A 230 5.93 2.33 13.25
N LEU A 231 6.79 3.35 13.37
CA LEU A 231 7.29 4.11 12.23
C LEU A 231 8.18 3.23 11.32
N GLN A 232 9.11 2.47 11.90
CA GLN A 232 9.98 1.57 11.14
C GLN A 232 9.19 0.44 10.46
N ILE A 233 8.11 -0.02 11.09
CA ILE A 233 7.18 -0.99 10.51
C ILE A 233 6.49 -0.40 9.29
N GLU A 234 5.97 0.82 9.37
CA GLU A 234 5.33 1.49 8.23
C GLU A 234 6.29 1.66 7.05
N GLU A 235 7.53 2.11 7.33
CA GLU A 235 8.58 2.23 6.32
C GLU A 235 8.92 0.86 5.70
N SER A 236 9.09 -0.17 6.54
CA SER A 236 9.40 -1.53 6.08
C SER A 236 8.27 -2.13 5.25
N LEU A 237 7.02 -1.93 5.69
CA LEU A 237 5.82 -2.35 4.98
C LEU A 237 5.74 -1.67 3.61
N GLN A 238 5.99 -0.36 3.55
CA GLN A 238 6.03 0.39 2.29
C GLN A 238 7.10 -0.17 1.34
N VAL A 239 8.29 -0.51 1.85
CA VAL A 239 9.34 -1.12 1.02
C VAL A 239 8.90 -2.49 0.48
N VAL A 240 8.29 -3.35 1.31
CA VAL A 240 7.79 -4.66 0.89
C VAL A 240 6.70 -4.53 -0.17
N LEU A 241 5.68 -3.71 0.09
CA LEU A 241 4.58 -3.48 -0.85
C LEU A 241 5.05 -2.88 -2.17
N ALA A 242 6.00 -1.94 -2.13
CA ALA A 242 6.58 -1.36 -3.33
C ALA A 242 7.32 -2.40 -4.18
N ARG A 243 8.01 -3.37 -3.54
CA ARG A 243 8.65 -4.46 -4.26
C ARG A 243 7.62 -5.44 -4.83
N LEU A 244 6.63 -5.86 -4.06
CA LEU A 244 5.54 -6.73 -4.54
C LEU A 244 4.84 -6.11 -5.76
N ALA A 245 4.58 -4.80 -5.73
CA ALA A 245 3.99 -4.11 -6.86
C ALA A 245 4.84 -4.24 -8.13
N ARG A 246 6.17 -4.17 -8.04
CA ARG A 246 7.06 -4.39 -9.20
C ARG A 246 6.97 -5.77 -9.82
N HIS A 247 6.38 -6.75 -9.13
CA HIS A 247 6.09 -8.08 -9.64
C HIS A 247 4.60 -8.28 -9.99
N GLY A 248 3.80 -7.21 -10.01
CA GLY A 248 2.37 -7.28 -10.32
C GLY A 248 1.52 -7.81 -9.16
N VAL A 249 2.04 -7.74 -7.92
CA VAL A 249 1.37 -8.23 -6.72
C VAL A 249 0.92 -7.05 -5.85
N GLY A 250 -0.38 -6.95 -5.59
CA GLY A 250 -0.98 -5.93 -4.74
C GLY A 250 -1.52 -6.50 -3.43
N LEU A 251 -1.49 -5.70 -2.36
CA LEU A 251 -2.16 -6.03 -1.10
C LEU A 251 -3.25 -4.99 -0.80
N ASP A 252 -4.49 -5.42 -0.72
CA ASP A 252 -5.60 -4.62 -0.22
C ASP A 252 -5.64 -4.70 1.30
N MET A 253 -5.44 -3.58 1.97
CA MET A 253 -5.57 -3.49 3.42
C MET A 253 -6.99 -3.05 3.80
N CYS A 254 -7.61 -3.80 4.70
CA CYS A 254 -8.90 -3.43 5.28
C CYS A 254 -8.74 -2.34 6.36
N GLU A 255 -9.85 -1.73 6.74
CA GLU A 255 -9.88 -0.61 7.70
C GLU A 255 -9.53 -1.04 9.14
N HIS A 256 -9.71 -2.33 9.46
CA HIS A 256 -9.44 -2.88 10.78
C HIS A 256 -7.98 -3.29 11.00
N PHE A 257 -7.17 -3.35 9.93
CA PHE A 257 -5.78 -3.79 10.01
C PHE A 257 -4.85 -2.62 10.33
N SER A 258 -3.98 -2.81 11.32
CA SER A 258 -2.85 -1.91 11.55
C SER A 258 -1.67 -2.24 10.62
N PRO A 259 -0.75 -1.28 10.37
CA PRO A 259 0.47 -1.54 9.62
C PRO A 259 1.30 -2.69 10.20
N ARG A 260 1.38 -2.79 11.54
CA ARG A 260 2.05 -3.90 12.26
C ARG A 260 1.42 -5.25 11.97
N GLN A 261 0.08 -5.33 12.00
CA GLN A 261 -0.62 -6.58 11.67
C GLN A 261 -0.43 -6.97 10.20
N ALA A 262 -0.47 -6.01 9.28
CA ALA A 262 -0.24 -6.27 7.86
C ALA A 262 1.21 -6.73 7.58
N TYR A 263 2.18 -6.10 8.25
CA TYR A 263 3.58 -6.50 8.13
C TYR A 263 3.81 -7.92 8.67
N ARG A 264 3.23 -8.26 9.84
CA ARG A 264 3.29 -9.62 10.39
C ARG A 264 2.64 -10.64 9.45
N LEU A 265 1.45 -10.36 8.94
CA LEU A 265 0.74 -11.22 7.98
C LEU A 265 1.59 -11.50 6.73
N LEU A 266 2.26 -10.48 6.20
CA LEU A 266 3.16 -10.63 5.07
C LEU A 266 4.29 -11.61 5.39
N LEU A 267 5.01 -11.40 6.50
CA LEU A 267 6.17 -12.22 6.86
C LEU A 267 5.81 -13.67 7.20
N GLU A 268 4.75 -13.87 7.97
CA GLU A 268 4.44 -15.18 8.55
C GLU A 268 3.55 -16.04 7.65
N GLN A 269 2.71 -15.43 6.80
CA GLN A 269 1.71 -16.16 6.03
C GLN A 269 1.86 -15.97 4.54
N LEU A 270 1.83 -14.73 4.03
CA LEU A 270 1.80 -14.51 2.59
C LEU A 270 3.13 -14.85 1.90
N LEU A 271 4.26 -14.38 2.41
CA LEU A 271 5.55 -14.64 1.77
C LEU A 271 5.97 -16.13 1.78
N PRO A 272 5.72 -16.90 2.86
CA PRO A 272 6.09 -18.32 2.88
C PRO A 272 5.10 -19.24 2.15
N ALA A 273 3.79 -18.94 2.19
CA ALA A 273 2.76 -19.88 1.73
C ALA A 273 2.25 -19.61 0.30
N GLU A 274 2.25 -18.35 -0.15
CA GLU A 274 1.63 -17.99 -1.42
C GLU A 274 2.61 -18.05 -2.59
N SER A 275 2.05 -18.29 -3.78
CA SER A 275 2.77 -18.24 -5.06
C SER A 275 2.05 -17.32 -6.03
N VAL A 276 2.82 -16.79 -6.99
CA VAL A 276 2.31 -15.90 -8.04
C VAL A 276 2.59 -16.47 -9.41
N ALA A 277 1.67 -16.24 -10.34
CA ALA A 277 1.89 -16.59 -11.73
C ALA A 277 3.10 -15.83 -12.31
N ALA A 278 3.95 -16.54 -13.05
CA ALA A 278 5.04 -15.93 -13.79
C ALA A 278 4.48 -14.99 -14.87
N GLY A 279 5.19 -13.88 -15.13
CA GLY A 279 4.82 -12.96 -16.22
C GLY A 279 3.60 -12.06 -15.97
N LEU A 280 3.14 -11.88 -14.72
CA LEU A 280 2.05 -10.94 -14.38
C LEU A 280 2.31 -9.53 -14.93
N VAL A 281 3.54 -9.03 -14.78
CA VAL A 281 3.92 -7.68 -15.24
C VAL A 281 3.85 -7.58 -16.77
N GLU A 282 4.34 -8.60 -17.48
CA GLU A 282 4.39 -8.64 -18.96
C GLU A 282 2.99 -8.76 -19.57
N SER A 283 2.09 -9.47 -18.89
CA SER A 283 0.68 -9.59 -19.29
C SER A 283 -0.17 -8.38 -18.90
N GLY A 284 0.35 -7.46 -18.09
CA GLY A 284 -0.42 -6.35 -17.50
C GLY A 284 -1.45 -6.80 -16.47
N CYS A 285 -1.38 -8.07 -16.03
CA CYS A 285 -2.22 -8.64 -15.00
C CYS A 285 -1.70 -8.28 -13.60
N VAL A 286 -2.62 -8.28 -12.64
CA VAL A 286 -2.30 -8.03 -11.23
C VAL A 286 -2.93 -9.11 -10.39
N GLN A 287 -2.13 -9.77 -9.56
CA GLN A 287 -2.61 -10.65 -8.51
C GLN A 287 -2.79 -9.84 -7.22
N ARG A 288 -3.89 -10.08 -6.51
CA ARG A 288 -4.26 -9.31 -5.33
C ARG A 288 -4.48 -10.24 -4.15
N PHE A 289 -3.92 -9.85 -3.01
CA PHE A 289 -4.21 -10.42 -1.71
C PHE A 289 -4.98 -9.39 -0.89
N SER A 290 -5.89 -9.84 -0.03
CA SER A 290 -6.70 -8.96 0.82
C SER A 290 -6.48 -9.32 2.28
N THR A 291 -6.25 -8.32 3.13
CA THR A 291 -6.18 -8.57 4.58
C THR A 291 -7.55 -8.88 5.18
N GLN A 292 -8.66 -8.66 4.44
CA GLN A 292 -10.00 -9.02 4.88
C GLN A 292 -10.14 -10.52 5.13
N ASP A 293 -9.44 -11.33 4.33
CA ASP A 293 -9.47 -12.80 4.41
C ASP A 293 -8.85 -13.33 5.72
N PHE A 294 -8.04 -12.50 6.39
CA PHE A 294 -7.34 -12.80 7.64
C PHE A 294 -7.85 -11.96 8.81
N CYS A 295 -8.87 -11.12 8.59
CA CYS A 295 -9.37 -10.19 9.58
C CYS A 295 -10.58 -10.77 10.32
N SER A 296 -10.42 -11.05 11.61
CA SER A 296 -11.52 -11.55 12.46
C SER A 296 -12.73 -10.62 12.47
N ALA A 297 -12.53 -9.30 12.49
CA ALA A 297 -13.61 -8.32 12.42
C ALA A 297 -14.36 -8.37 11.08
N CYS A 298 -13.65 -8.50 9.95
CA CYS A 298 -14.29 -8.66 8.64
C CYS A 298 -15.04 -9.99 8.55
N LEU A 299 -14.39 -11.10 8.92
CA LEU A 299 -14.97 -12.45 8.88
C LEU A 299 -16.24 -12.55 9.76
N GLY A 300 -16.24 -11.91 10.93
CA GLY A 300 -17.39 -11.87 11.82
C GLY A 300 -18.60 -11.11 11.26
N GLN A 301 -18.37 -10.05 10.47
CA GLN A 301 -19.46 -9.32 9.81
C GLN A 301 -20.15 -10.16 8.73
N PHE A 302 -19.39 -10.97 7.98
CA PHE A 302 -19.96 -11.90 7.01
C PHE A 302 -20.82 -12.97 7.69
N ALA A 303 -20.37 -13.53 8.81
CA ALA A 303 -21.12 -14.56 9.55
C ALA A 303 -22.44 -14.04 10.16
N MET A 304 -22.53 -12.74 10.47
CA MET A 304 -23.76 -12.11 10.98
C MET A 304 -24.69 -11.60 9.87
N GLY A 305 -24.28 -11.60 8.60
CA GLY A 305 -25.12 -11.18 7.47
C GLY A 305 -26.12 -12.23 6.99
N ASP A 306 -25.91 -13.51 7.35
CA ASP A 306 -26.74 -14.63 6.91
C ASP A 306 -27.97 -14.90 7.81
N VAL A 307 -28.12 -14.20 8.94
CA VAL A 307 -29.21 -14.45 9.91
C VAL A 307 -30.49 -13.64 9.66
N ASP A 308 -30.50 -12.70 8.71
CA ASP A 308 -31.68 -11.86 8.42
C ASP A 308 -32.51 -12.33 7.20
N ALA A 309 -32.19 -13.48 6.60
CA ALA A 309 -32.89 -13.99 5.41
C ALA A 309 -34.11 -14.91 5.69
N ASP A 310 -34.44 -15.18 6.95
CA ASP A 310 -35.50 -16.14 7.31
C ASP A 310 -36.52 -15.60 8.33
N ALA A 311 -36.87 -14.32 8.21
CA ALA A 311 -38.09 -13.80 8.84
C ALA A 311 -39.31 -14.34 8.07
N PRO A 312 -40.22 -15.12 8.70
CA PRO A 312 -41.42 -15.60 8.04
C PRO A 312 -42.29 -14.40 7.64
N ARG A 313 -42.53 -14.25 6.34
CA ARG A 313 -43.55 -13.34 5.81
C ARG A 313 -44.90 -13.81 6.33
N ASP A 314 -45.45 -13.06 7.29
CA ASP A 314 -46.83 -13.20 7.74
C ASP A 314 -47.77 -13.25 6.52
N ALA A 315 -48.52 -14.34 6.45
CA ALA A 315 -49.59 -14.52 5.48
C ALA A 315 -50.70 -13.49 5.74
N PRO A 316 -51.31 -12.90 4.72
CA PRO A 316 -52.49 -12.06 4.92
C PRO A 316 -53.65 -12.93 5.42
N ALA A 317 -54.27 -12.50 6.52
CA ALA A 317 -55.52 -13.06 7.00
C ALA A 317 -56.62 -12.76 5.99
N ASP A 318 -57.21 -13.81 5.42
CA ASP A 318 -58.45 -13.75 4.67
C ASP A 318 -59.59 -13.31 5.61
N GLU A 319 -60.11 -12.09 5.39
CA GLU A 319 -61.43 -11.69 5.87
C GLU A 319 -62.48 -12.04 4.81
N GLU A 320 -63.25 -13.11 5.05
CA GLU A 320 -64.59 -13.29 4.48
C GLU A 320 -65.61 -13.44 5.61
N GLY A 321 -66.67 -12.63 5.58
CA GLY A 321 -67.98 -12.95 6.19
C GLY A 321 -68.40 -12.16 7.42
#